data_AF-A0A7S3GNY3-F1
#
_entry.id   AF-A0A7S3GNY3-F1
#
_cell.length_a   1.000
_cell.length_b   1.000
_cell.length_c   1.000
_cell.angle_alpha   90.00
_cell.angle_beta   90.00
_cell.angle_gamma   90.00
#
_symmetry.space_group_name_H-M   'P 1'
#
loop_
_entity.id
_entity.type
_entity.pdbx_description
1 polymer ?
#
loop_
_entity_poly.entity_id
_entity_poly.type
_entity_poly.pdbx_seq_one_letter_code
_entity_poly.pdbx_strand_id
1 'polypeptide(L)'
;VYKQEPNLKGMVLDLRNDPGGLLDAAVAISAAFLPENVTVVTTNGQLADSKATYKAAPDYYQRRGGGDPLRRLPATLKSIPLVVLVNEGSASASEIVAGGRRD
;
A
#
# COMPACT_ATOMS: atom_id res chain seq x y z
N VAL A 1 4.05 -20.93 -0.34
CA VAL A 1 3.99 -20.38 1.03
C VAL A 1 2.55 -20.16 1.50
N TYR A 2 1.76 -19.22 0.96
CA TYR A 2 0.37 -19.00 1.43
C TYR A 2 -0.56 -20.22 1.30
N LYS A 3 -0.47 -20.96 0.18
CA LYS A 3 -1.19 -22.24 -0.02
C LYS A 3 -0.73 -23.38 0.89
N GLN A 4 0.42 -23.23 1.55
CA GLN A 4 1.06 -24.28 2.35
C GLN A 4 0.87 -24.05 3.85
N GLU A 5 0.60 -22.82 4.28
CA GLU A 5 0.45 -22.43 5.68
C GLU A 5 -0.86 -21.65 5.90
N PRO A 6 -2.01 -22.33 6.02
CA PRO A 6 -3.32 -21.68 6.14
C PRO A 6 -3.48 -20.85 7.43
N ASN A 7 -2.58 -21.04 8.40
CA ASN A 7 -2.59 -20.38 9.72
C ASN A 7 -1.48 -19.32 9.84
N LEU A 8 -1.26 -18.51 8.80
CA LEU A 8 -0.28 -17.43 8.83
C LEU A 8 -0.65 -16.43 9.94
N LYS A 9 0.17 -16.36 10.99
CA LYS A 9 -0.10 -15.54 12.19
C LYS A 9 0.17 -14.05 11.98
N GLY A 10 0.96 -13.70 10.97
CA GLY A 10 1.39 -12.34 10.70
C GLY A 10 2.34 -12.29 9.51
N MET A 11 2.60 -11.08 9.04
CA MET A 11 3.52 -10.80 7.95
C MET A 11 4.39 -9.60 8.29
N VAL A 12 5.63 -9.64 7.82
CA VAL A 12 6.55 -8.50 7.88
C VAL A 12 6.83 -8.06 6.44
N LEU A 13 6.54 -6.80 6.15
CA LEU A 13 6.92 -6.15 4.90
C LEU A 13 8.15 -5.29 5.15
N ASP A 14 9.30 -5.74 4.65
CA ASP A 14 10.57 -5.06 4.82
C ASP A 14 10.84 -4.12 3.65
N LEU A 15 10.75 -2.81 3.91
CA LEU A 15 11.02 -1.74 2.95
C LEU A 15 12.28 -0.95 3.33
N ARG A 16 13.15 -1.51 4.18
CA ARG A 16 14.43 -0.87 4.53
C ARG A 16 15.30 -0.73 3.27
N ASN A 17 15.84 0.47 3.07
CA ASN A 17 16.62 0.85 1.88
C ASN A 17 15.86 0.77 0.55
N ASP A 18 14.53 0.77 0.58
CA ASP A 18 13.72 0.93 -0.62
C ASP A 18 13.58 2.44 -0.93
N PRO A 19 14.27 2.98 -1.96
CA PRO A 19 14.22 4.41 -2.29
C PRO A 19 12.84 4.85 -2.81
N GLY A 20 11.91 3.91 -2.90
CA GLY A 20 10.56 4.12 -3.38
C GLY A 20 10.49 4.11 -4.91
N GLY A 21 9.47 4.79 -5.43
CA GLY A 21 9.17 4.79 -6.85
C GLY A 21 7.90 5.55 -7.13
N LEU A 22 7.15 5.07 -8.12
CA LEU A 22 5.90 5.73 -8.52
C LEU A 22 4.85 5.64 -7.42
N LEU A 23 4.11 6.74 -7.24
CA LEU A 23 3.06 6.87 -6.23
C LEU A 23 1.92 5.86 -6.43
N ASP A 24 1.53 5.59 -7.67
CA ASP A 24 0.50 4.59 -8.02
C ASP A 24 0.89 3.19 -7.53
N ALA A 25 2.17 2.81 -7.68
CA ALA A 25 2.69 1.53 -7.21
C ALA A 25 2.69 1.45 -5.67
N ALA A 26 3.04 2.54 -4.98
CA ALA A 26 2.99 2.61 -3.52
C ALA A 26 1.56 2.42 -2.99
N VAL A 27 0.59 3.07 -3.65
CA VAL A 27 -0.83 2.93 -3.34
C VAL A 27 -1.32 1.51 -3.64
N ALA A 28 -0.89 0.89 -4.74
CA ALA A 28 -1.22 -0.50 -5.05
C ALA A 28 -0.73 -1.48 -3.98
N ILE A 29 0.53 -1.34 -3.55
CA ILE A 29 1.11 -2.20 -2.51
C ILE A 29 0.35 -2.03 -1.19
N SER A 30 0.04 -0.79 -0.82
CA SER A 30 -0.76 -0.51 0.39
C SER A 30 -2.17 -1.12 0.29
N ALA A 31 -2.82 -0.98 -0.85
CA ALA A 31 -4.17 -1.49 -1.10
C ALA A 31 -4.26 -3.03 -1.05
N ALA A 32 -3.14 -3.74 -1.22
CA ALA A 32 -3.09 -5.19 -1.05
C ALA A 32 -3.32 -5.64 0.40
N PHE A 33 -3.01 -4.78 1.38
CA PHE A 33 -3.02 -5.11 2.81
C PHE A 33 -4.00 -4.28 3.64
N LEU A 34 -4.58 -3.24 3.05
CA LEU A 34 -5.54 -2.36 3.70
C LEU A 34 -6.99 -2.71 3.34
N PRO A 35 -7.96 -2.40 4.21
CA PRO A 35 -9.37 -2.40 3.84
C PRO A 35 -9.63 -1.47 2.65
N GLU A 36 -10.66 -1.77 1.88
CA GLU A 36 -11.02 -0.98 0.70
C GLU A 36 -11.39 0.45 1.08
N ASN A 37 -11.06 1.40 0.20
CA ASN A 37 -11.38 2.82 0.33
C ASN A 37 -10.77 3.55 1.55
N VAL A 38 -9.91 2.90 2.32
CA VAL A 38 -9.12 3.57 3.37
C VAL A 38 -8.13 4.54 2.72
N THR A 39 -7.98 5.72 3.33
CA THR A 39 -6.99 6.71 2.88
C THR A 39 -5.58 6.15 3.09
N VAL A 40 -4.81 6.13 2.01
CA VAL A 40 -3.42 5.64 2.02
C VAL A 40 -2.46 6.81 2.20
N VAL A 41 -2.65 7.89 1.46
CA VAL A 41 -1.83 9.10 1.55
C VAL A 41 -2.61 10.33 1.11
N THR A 42 -2.25 11.47 1.69
CA THR A 42 -2.68 12.78 1.22
C THR A 42 -1.44 13.56 0.80
N THR A 43 -1.51 14.22 -0.36
CA THR A 43 -0.53 15.23 -0.75
C THR A 43 -1.06 16.58 -0.32
N ASN A 44 -0.21 17.40 0.31
CA ASN A 44 -0.56 18.74 0.75
C ASN A 44 0.34 19.75 0.06
N GLY A 45 0.14 19.93 -1.25
CA GLY A 45 0.86 20.93 -2.02
C GLY A 45 0.43 22.36 -1.65
N GLN A 46 1.29 23.33 -1.98
CA GLN A 46 1.05 24.75 -1.69
C GLN A 46 -0.14 25.33 -2.47
N LEU A 47 -0.42 24.80 -3.67
CA LEU A 47 -1.59 25.14 -4.48
C LEU A 47 -2.75 24.22 -4.14
N ALA A 48 -3.98 24.74 -4.19
CA ALA A 48 -5.19 23.96 -3.91
C ALA A 48 -5.29 22.71 -4.80
N ASP A 49 -4.93 22.85 -6.08
CA ASP A 49 -4.97 21.76 -7.07
C ASP A 49 -3.84 20.74 -6.88
N SER A 50 -2.87 21.04 -6.02
CA SER A 50 -1.79 20.12 -5.64
C SER A 50 -2.13 19.30 -4.39
N LYS A 51 -3.34 19.45 -3.86
CA LYS A 51 -3.86 18.61 -2.79
C LYS A 51 -4.65 17.44 -3.37
N ALA A 52 -4.21 16.22 -3.07
CA ALA A 52 -4.90 15.02 -3.52
C ALA A 52 -4.94 13.99 -2.38
N THR A 53 -6.02 13.21 -2.35
CA THR A 53 -6.18 12.08 -1.43
C THR A 53 -6.18 10.81 -2.24
N TYR A 54 -5.33 9.86 -1.88
CA TYR A 54 -5.23 8.56 -2.51
C TYR A 54 -5.77 7.50 -1.56
N LYS A 55 -6.62 6.61 -2.08
CA LYS A 55 -7.27 5.56 -1.29
C LYS A 55 -6.87 4.18 -1.77
N ALA A 56 -7.08 3.18 -0.92
CA ALA A 56 -6.94 1.77 -1.24
C ALA A 56 -8.08 1.31 -2.15
N ALA A 57 -8.12 1.86 -3.37
CA ALA A 57 -9.14 1.59 -4.37
C ALA A 57 -8.52 1.61 -5.78
N PRO A 58 -9.01 0.75 -6.68
CA PRO A 58 -8.47 0.59 -8.03
C PRO A 58 -8.23 1.89 -8.80
N ASP A 59 -9.13 2.86 -8.66
CA ASP A 59 -9.05 4.16 -9.34
C ASP A 59 -7.76 4.95 -9.06
N TYR A 60 -7.08 4.67 -7.95
CA TYR A 60 -5.86 5.39 -7.53
C TYR A 60 -4.55 4.72 -7.92
N TYR A 61 -4.59 3.50 -8.45
CA TYR A 61 -3.39 2.75 -8.81
C TYR A 61 -3.47 1.96 -10.12
N GLN A 62 -4.67 1.78 -10.68
CA GLN A 62 -4.82 1.15 -11.99
C GLN A 62 -4.35 2.06 -13.10
N ARG A 63 -3.59 1.50 -14.04
CA ARG A 63 -3.28 2.16 -15.30
C ARG A 63 -4.44 2.03 -16.26
N ARG A 64 -4.72 3.09 -17.03
CA ARG A 64 -5.79 3.10 -18.04
C ARG A 64 -5.67 1.89 -18.96
N GLY A 65 -6.77 1.15 -19.12
CA GLY A 65 -6.86 -0.02 -20.00
C GLY A 65 -6.34 -1.33 -19.40
N GLY A 66 -5.85 -1.33 -18.16
CA GLY A 66 -5.45 -2.55 -17.43
C GLY A 66 -6.56 -3.09 -16.53
N GLY A 67 -6.56 -4.40 -16.28
CA GLY A 67 -7.36 -5.01 -15.22
C GLY A 67 -6.76 -4.78 -13.82
N ASP A 68 -7.53 -5.03 -12.77
CA ASP A 68 -7.05 -4.86 -11.39
C ASP A 68 -5.90 -5.84 -11.08
N PRO A 69 -4.66 -5.34 -10.85
CA PRO A 69 -3.53 -6.20 -10.53
C PRO A 69 -3.72 -6.97 -9.22
N LEU A 70 -4.55 -6.45 -8.29
CA LEU A 70 -4.75 -7.03 -6.96
C LEU A 70 -5.86 -8.08 -6.91
N ARG A 71 -6.67 -8.22 -7.98
CA ARG A 71 -7.85 -9.12 -8.00
C ARG A 71 -7.54 -10.59 -7.71
N ARG A 72 -6.32 -11.04 -7.99
CA ARG A 72 -5.89 -12.44 -7.75
C ARG A 72 -5.33 -12.67 -6.36
N LEU A 73 -5.18 -11.62 -5.56
CA LEU A 73 -4.67 -11.74 -4.20
C LEU A 73 -5.75 -12.30 -3.26
N PRO A 74 -5.37 -13.15 -2.28
CA PRO A 74 -6.32 -13.67 -1.33
C PRO A 74 -6.78 -12.56 -0.37
N ALA A 75 -8.08 -12.49 -0.09
CA ALA A 75 -8.69 -11.48 0.75
C ALA A 75 -8.10 -11.44 2.18
N THR A 76 -7.54 -12.55 2.63
CA THR A 76 -6.88 -12.71 3.92
C THR A 76 -5.64 -11.82 4.10
N LEU A 77 -5.01 -11.34 3.02
CA LEU A 77 -3.90 -10.38 3.14
C LEU A 77 -4.33 -9.07 3.81
N LYS A 78 -5.62 -8.73 3.77
CA LYS A 78 -6.18 -7.54 4.43
C LYS A 78 -6.42 -7.77 5.94
N SER A 79 -6.59 -9.01 6.37
CA SER A 79 -6.91 -9.35 7.78
C SER A 79 -5.71 -9.82 8.60
N ILE A 80 -4.65 -10.31 7.97
CA ILE A 80 -3.45 -10.78 8.67
C ILE A 80 -2.72 -9.59 9.31
N PRO A 81 -2.26 -9.70 10.57
CA PRO A 81 -1.42 -8.68 11.19
C PRO A 81 -0.17 -8.40 10.34
N LEU A 82 0.03 -7.13 9.98
CA LEU A 82 1.16 -6.68 9.16
C LEU A 82 2.05 -5.74 9.96
N VAL A 83 3.36 -6.01 9.95
CA VAL A 83 4.40 -5.09 10.42
C VAL A 83 5.17 -4.58 9.21
N VAL A 84 5.39 -3.27 9.11
CA VAL A 84 6.19 -2.65 8.05
C VAL A 84 7.51 -2.17 8.64
N LEU A 85 8.64 -2.57 8.06
CA LEU A 85 9.97 -2.12 8.45
C LEU A 85 10.47 -1.06 7.47
N VAL A 86 10.95 0.06 8.00
CA VAL A 86 11.50 1.20 7.23
C VAL A 86 12.77 1.71 7.91
N ASN A 87 13.66 2.37 7.17
CA ASN A 87 14.86 3.05 7.71
C ASN A 87 15.13 4.37 6.97
N GLU A 88 16.25 5.01 7.25
CA GLU A 88 16.67 6.29 6.62
C GLU A 88 16.86 6.23 5.10
N GLY A 89 17.02 5.03 4.53
CA GLY A 89 17.06 4.82 3.08
C GLY A 89 15.69 4.57 2.45
N SER A 90 14.62 4.49 3.26
CA SER A 90 13.24 4.31 2.80
C SER A 90 12.63 5.67 2.44
N ALA A 91 12.11 5.84 1.23
CA ALA A 91 11.56 7.13 0.80
C ALA A 91 10.19 7.01 0.11
N SER A 92 9.33 8.03 0.30
CA SER A 92 8.08 8.27 -0.42
C SER A 92 7.10 7.09 -0.41
N ALA A 93 7.28 6.11 -1.30
CA ALA A 93 6.43 4.94 -1.40
C ALA A 93 6.42 4.08 -0.12
N SER A 94 7.58 3.96 0.54
CA SER A 94 7.72 3.14 1.74
C SER A 94 7.11 3.79 2.99
N GLU A 95 7.14 5.12 3.07
CA GLU A 95 6.49 5.88 4.16
C GLU A 95 4.96 5.83 4.04
N ILE A 96 4.45 5.84 2.81
CA ILE A 96 3.01 5.73 2.51
C ILE A 96 2.42 4.40 3.00
N VAL A 97 3.12 3.28 2.73
CA VAL A 97 2.67 1.94 3.15
C VAL A 97 2.69 1.80 4.67
N ALA A 98 3.68 2.41 5.35
CA ALA A 98 3.75 2.41 6.80
C ALA A 98 2.69 3.32 7.47
N GLY A 99 2.29 4.41 6.81
CA GLY A 99 1.30 5.37 7.29
C GLY A 99 -0.15 4.87 7.20
N GLY A 100 -0.52 4.17 6.12
CA GLY A 100 -1.91 3.75 5.87
C GLY A 100 -2.48 2.72 6.85
N ARG A 101 -1.65 2.13 7.75
CA ARG A 101 -2.08 1.15 8.77
C ARG A 101 -1.89 1.63 10.22
N ARG A 102 -1.61 2.92 10.44
CA ARG A 102 -1.70 3.54 11.78
C ARG A 102 -3.09 4.15 11.93
N ASP A 103 -4.02 3.33 12.40
CA ASP A 103 -5.19 3.65 13.24
C ASP A 103 -6.02 2.38 13.47
#